data_AF-A0A9W9CGT7-F1
#
_entry.id   AF-A0A9W9CGT7-F1
#
_cell.length_a   1.000
_cell.length_b   1.000
_cell.length_c   1.000
_cell.angle_alpha   90.00
_cell.angle_beta   90.00
_cell.angle_gamma   90.00
#
_symmetry.space_group_name_H-M   'P 1'
#
loop_
_entity.id
_entity.type
_entity.pdbx_description
1 polymer ?
#
loop_
_entity_poly.entity_id
_entity_poly.type
_entity_poly.pdbx_seq_one_letter_code
_entity_poly.pdbx_strand_id
1 'polypeptide(L)'
;MNSNTVQQNLRSINANVRMELGHAKALTGEDVNLVPLWDSFLENRFAEVENYGKDWLEGRVERALKNITETRKKYRSLLTQMQKQEKGKQAERHRKLQHQKQLSFEKLRESAKRKVVHQRQLISQLTKKHAAITNPTKAQTKAFDSKVTTAKKNMLRHEKTVMKAQRRIHVLYAHSLEGILRNLRKDQQRVLAFKKAIPALRLLRP
;
A
#
# COMPACT_ATOMS: atom_id res chain seq x y z
N MET A 1 8.56 7.51 -5.21
CA MET A 1 9.39 8.53 -5.88
C MET A 1 9.53 9.72 -4.93
N ASN A 2 10.64 9.76 -4.20
CA ASN A 2 11.23 10.91 -3.48
C ASN A 2 12.77 10.82 -3.57
N SER A 3 13.28 9.96 -4.46
CA SER A 3 14.67 9.52 -4.52
C SER A 3 15.63 10.66 -4.85
N ASN A 4 15.30 11.47 -5.86
CA ASN A 4 16.24 12.46 -6.38
C ASN A 4 16.41 13.65 -5.43
N THR A 5 15.33 14.16 -4.85
CA THR A 5 15.38 15.26 -3.87
C THR A 5 16.09 14.82 -2.60
N VAL A 6 15.79 13.62 -2.08
CA VAL A 6 16.48 13.08 -0.90
C VAL A 6 17.96 12.88 -1.17
N GLN A 7 18.31 12.36 -2.35
CA GLN A 7 19.71 12.17 -2.75
C GLN A 7 20.48 13.49 -2.88
N GLN A 8 19.89 14.50 -3.54
CA GLN A 8 20.50 15.82 -3.65
C GLN A 8 20.72 16.47 -2.27
N ASN A 9 19.74 16.34 -1.38
CA ASN A 9 19.86 16.84 -0.01
C ASN A 9 20.96 16.09 0.76
N LEU A 10 21.04 14.77 0.66
CA LEU A 10 22.09 13.97 1.32
C LEU A 10 23.48 14.34 0.80
N ARG A 11 23.64 14.59 -0.50
CA ARG A 11 24.89 15.07 -1.10
C ARG A 11 25.31 16.43 -0.57
N SER A 12 24.36 17.37 -0.54
CA SER A 12 24.59 18.72 -0.03
C SER A 12 24.98 18.69 1.45
N ILE A 13 24.25 17.92 2.27
CA ILE A 13 24.58 17.73 3.69
C ILE A 13 25.97 17.12 3.84
N ASN A 14 26.30 16.07 3.07
CA ASN A 14 27.62 15.44 3.14
C ASN A 14 28.75 16.41 2.77
N ALA A 15 28.56 17.21 1.71
CA ALA A 15 29.53 18.22 1.29
C ALA A 15 29.75 19.28 2.38
N ASN A 16 28.67 19.76 2.99
CA ASN A 16 28.76 20.75 4.07
C ASN A 16 29.47 20.16 5.29
N VAL A 17 29.12 18.95 5.73
CA VAL A 17 29.78 18.30 6.86
C VAL A 17 31.26 18.09 6.58
N ARG A 18 31.64 17.63 5.38
CA ARG A 18 33.06 17.48 5.00
C ARG A 18 33.80 18.81 5.03
N MET A 19 33.18 19.91 4.58
CA MET A 19 33.76 21.25 4.64
C MET A 19 34.00 21.68 6.08
N GLU A 20 33.01 21.57 6.96
CA GLU A 20 33.13 21.93 8.38
C GLU A 20 34.20 21.07 9.09
N LEU A 21 34.22 19.76 8.84
CA LEU A 21 35.23 18.86 9.39
C LEU A 21 36.64 19.17 8.86
N GLY A 22 36.77 19.61 7.61
CA GLY A 22 38.04 20.07 7.04
C GLY A 22 38.55 21.36 7.69
N HIS A 23 37.66 22.20 8.23
CA HIS A 23 37.99 23.40 9.00
C HIS A 23 38.13 23.16 10.50
N ALA A 24 37.95 21.94 11.00
CA ALA A 24 38.00 21.63 12.44
C ALA A 24 39.31 22.06 13.11
N LYS A 25 40.45 21.98 12.39
CA LYS A 25 41.76 22.47 12.85
C LYS A 25 41.76 23.96 13.18
N ALA A 26 41.09 24.78 12.36
CA ALA A 26 41.00 26.21 12.57
C ALA A 26 40.17 26.58 13.82
N LEU A 27 39.25 25.70 14.24
CA LEU A 27 38.36 25.91 15.38
C LEU A 27 38.89 25.31 16.69
N THR A 28 39.59 24.19 16.61
CA THR A 28 40.04 23.42 17.78
C THR A 28 41.53 23.60 18.08
N GLY A 29 42.33 24.06 17.11
CA GLY A 29 43.79 24.13 17.22
C GLY A 29 44.48 22.75 17.14
N GLU A 30 43.72 21.66 17.09
CA GLU A 30 44.25 20.30 17.00
C GLU A 30 44.38 19.88 15.53
N ASP A 31 45.52 19.27 15.17
CA ASP A 31 45.79 18.79 13.81
C ASP A 31 45.15 17.41 13.57
N VAL A 32 43.83 17.35 13.67
CA VAL A 32 43.05 16.12 13.50
C VAL A 32 42.22 16.20 12.21
N ASN A 33 42.54 15.33 11.26
CA ASN A 33 41.73 15.18 10.04
C ASN A 33 40.55 14.22 10.31
N LEU A 34 39.36 14.78 10.47
CA LEU A 34 38.13 14.03 10.78
C LEU A 34 37.40 13.49 9.54
N VAL A 35 37.78 13.92 8.33
CA VAL A 35 37.09 13.52 7.08
C VAL A 35 37.15 12.01 6.82
N PRO A 36 38.30 11.30 6.98
CA PRO A 36 38.34 9.84 6.79
C PRO A 36 37.47 9.06 7.80
N LEU A 37 37.34 9.57 9.03
CA LEU A 37 36.47 8.97 10.05
C LEU A 37 35.00 9.14 9.69
N TRP A 38 34.63 10.31 9.17
CA TRP A 38 33.30 10.58 8.66
C TRP A 38 32.93 9.70 7.46
N ASP A 39 33.86 9.52 6.52
CA ASP A 39 33.66 8.65 5.35
C ASP A 39 33.44 7.19 5.76
N SER A 40 34.28 6.69 6.66
CA SER A 40 34.15 5.34 7.22
C SER A 40 32.83 5.16 7.98
N PHE A 41 32.41 6.20 8.73
CA PHE A 41 31.12 6.21 9.41
C PHE A 41 29.95 6.14 8.41
N LEU A 42 29.96 6.95 7.36
CA LEU A 42 28.92 6.95 6.35
C LEU A 42 28.86 5.61 5.59
N GLU A 43 29.99 5.04 5.20
CA GLU A 43 30.02 3.73 4.54
C GLU A 43 29.35 2.65 5.38
N ASN A 44 29.70 2.59 6.67
CA ASN A 44 29.13 1.66 7.63
C ASN A 44 27.63 1.88 7.82
N ARG A 45 27.18 3.13 8.00
CA ARG A 45 25.75 3.44 8.19
C ARG A 45 24.91 3.12 6.96
N PHE A 46 25.40 3.42 5.76
CA PHE A 46 24.69 3.06 4.54
C PHE A 46 24.67 1.54 4.34
N ALA A 47 25.73 0.81 4.70
CA ALA A 47 25.72 -0.66 4.68
C ALA A 47 24.70 -1.25 5.66
N GLU A 48 24.62 -0.72 6.89
CA GLU A 48 23.65 -1.12 7.91
C GLU A 48 22.21 -0.91 7.43
N VAL A 49 21.89 0.29 6.93
CA VAL A 49 20.54 0.62 6.42
C VAL A 49 20.20 -0.21 5.19
N GLU A 50 21.17 -0.50 4.32
CA GLU A 50 20.97 -1.35 3.16
C GLU A 50 20.64 -2.80 3.56
N ASN A 51 21.39 -3.37 4.50
CA ASN A 51 21.15 -4.72 5.02
C ASN A 51 19.78 -4.79 5.71
N TYR A 52 19.47 -3.84 6.60
CA TYR A 52 18.15 -3.75 7.23
C TYR A 52 17.02 -3.65 6.19
N GLY A 53 17.22 -2.83 5.15
CA GLY A 53 16.26 -2.70 4.06
C GLY A 53 16.03 -4.00 3.30
N LYS A 54 17.09 -4.76 3.02
CA LYS A 54 17.02 -6.09 2.40
C LYS A 54 16.26 -7.07 3.28
N ASP A 55 16.65 -7.21 4.54
CA ASP A 55 15.99 -8.11 5.51
C ASP A 55 14.51 -7.79 5.65
N TRP A 56 14.18 -6.49 5.73
CA TRP A 56 12.79 -6.04 5.79
C TRP A 56 12.01 -6.44 4.53
N LEU A 57 12.59 -6.27 3.34
CA LEU A 57 11.97 -6.67 2.07
C LEU A 57 11.81 -8.18 1.97
N GLU A 58 12.80 -8.96 2.40
CA GLU A 58 12.74 -10.42 2.41
C GLU A 58 11.60 -10.91 3.31
N GLY A 59 11.51 -10.40 4.53
CA GLY A 59 10.40 -10.74 5.44
C GLY A 59 9.02 -10.30 4.92
N ARG A 60 8.94 -9.30 4.04
CA ARG A 60 7.68 -8.92 3.35
C ARG A 60 7.35 -9.87 2.21
N VAL A 61 8.35 -10.28 1.43
CA VAL A 61 8.22 -11.27 0.36
C VAL A 61 7.74 -12.61 0.91
N GLU A 62 8.34 -13.10 2.00
CA GLU A 62 7.97 -14.38 2.60
C GLU A 62 6.51 -14.38 3.08
N ARG A 63 6.11 -13.32 3.80
CA ARG A 63 4.71 -13.12 4.21
C ARG A 63 3.76 -13.08 3.01
N ALA A 64 4.14 -12.41 1.93
CA ALA A 64 3.33 -12.35 0.71
C ALA A 64 3.18 -13.74 0.05
N LEU A 65 4.28 -14.50 -0.08
CA LEU A 65 4.26 -15.85 -0.64
C LEU A 65 3.42 -16.82 0.20
N LYS A 66 3.52 -16.74 1.53
CA LYS A 66 2.68 -17.50 2.46
C LYS A 66 1.20 -17.19 2.24
N ASN A 67 0.83 -15.90 2.25
CA ASN A 67 -0.55 -15.45 2.04
C ASN A 67 -1.11 -15.89 0.67
N ILE A 68 -0.30 -15.80 -0.39
CA ILE A 68 -0.68 -16.27 -1.72
C ILE A 68 -0.93 -17.77 -1.70
N THR A 69 -0.05 -18.56 -1.08
CA THR A 69 -0.17 -20.02 -0.99
C THR A 69 -1.43 -20.44 -0.25
N GLU A 70 -1.68 -19.87 0.93
CA GLU A 70 -2.89 -20.12 1.72
C GLU A 70 -4.16 -19.73 0.96
N THR A 71 -4.15 -18.57 0.31
CA THR A 71 -5.29 -18.09 -0.49
C THR A 71 -5.54 -18.99 -1.70
N ARG A 72 -4.48 -19.47 -2.37
CA ARG A 72 -4.59 -20.45 -3.47
C ARG A 72 -5.21 -21.76 -3.00
N LYS A 73 -4.80 -22.28 -1.83
CA LYS A 73 -5.37 -23.51 -1.24
C LYS A 73 -6.87 -23.33 -0.99
N LYS A 74 -7.26 -22.22 -0.36
CA LYS A 74 -8.65 -21.86 -0.10
C LYS A 74 -9.49 -21.79 -1.39
N TYR A 75 -9.03 -21.05 -2.39
CA TYR A 75 -9.81 -20.88 -3.63
C TYR A 75 -9.79 -22.11 -4.54
N ARG A 76 -8.77 -22.98 -4.48
CA ARG A 76 -8.83 -24.29 -5.13
C ARG A 76 -9.92 -25.17 -4.56
N SER A 77 -10.01 -25.27 -3.23
CA SER A 77 -11.08 -26.03 -2.58
C SER A 77 -12.46 -25.50 -2.96
N LEU A 78 -12.63 -24.18 -2.96
CA LEU A 78 -13.89 -23.55 -3.35
C LEU A 78 -14.21 -23.77 -4.83
N LEU A 79 -13.20 -23.71 -5.73
CA LEU A 79 -13.38 -23.99 -7.14
C LEU A 79 -13.90 -25.41 -7.38
N THR A 80 -13.29 -26.42 -6.76
CA THR A 80 -13.76 -27.81 -6.87
C THR A 80 -15.19 -27.95 -6.37
N GLN A 81 -15.56 -27.29 -5.27
CA GLN A 81 -16.93 -27.28 -4.77
C GLN A 81 -17.90 -26.64 -5.77
N MET A 82 -17.57 -25.44 -6.29
CA MET A 82 -18.41 -24.74 -7.26
C MET A 82 -18.57 -25.53 -8.56
N GLN A 83 -17.49 -26.12 -9.09
CA GLN A 83 -17.55 -26.97 -10.29
C GLN A 83 -18.48 -28.18 -10.10
N LYS A 84 -18.46 -28.83 -8.92
CA LYS A 84 -19.39 -29.91 -8.60
C LYS A 84 -20.84 -29.44 -8.54
N GLN A 85 -21.08 -28.25 -7.98
CA GLN A 85 -22.42 -27.68 -7.85
C GLN A 85 -22.98 -27.20 -9.20
N GLU A 86 -22.13 -26.62 -10.06
CA GLU A 86 -22.50 -26.09 -11.38
C GLU A 86 -22.67 -27.19 -12.44
N LYS A 87 -22.06 -28.37 -12.28
CA LYS A 87 -22.17 -29.51 -13.21
C LYS A 87 -23.02 -30.67 -12.68
N GLY A 88 -23.42 -30.63 -11.42
CA GLY A 88 -24.12 -31.74 -10.76
C GLY A 88 -25.63 -31.76 -11.02
N LYS A 89 -26.31 -32.77 -10.47
CA LYS A 89 -27.77 -32.94 -10.59
C LYS A 89 -28.59 -31.74 -10.08
N GLN A 90 -28.01 -30.88 -9.25
CA GLN A 90 -28.66 -29.67 -8.71
C GLN A 90 -28.20 -28.36 -9.38
N ALA A 91 -27.55 -28.43 -10.55
CA ALA A 91 -26.99 -27.27 -11.25
C ALA A 91 -28.01 -26.13 -11.44
N GLU A 92 -29.23 -26.45 -11.87
CA GLU A 92 -30.25 -25.43 -12.12
C GLU A 92 -30.71 -24.71 -10.83
N ARG A 93 -30.89 -25.46 -9.74
CA ARG A 93 -31.19 -24.87 -8.41
C ARG A 93 -30.04 -24.00 -7.94
N HIS A 94 -28.80 -24.46 -8.14
CA HIS A 94 -27.61 -23.72 -7.77
C HIS A 94 -27.48 -22.40 -8.56
N ARG A 95 -27.71 -22.44 -9.87
CA ARG A 95 -27.70 -21.27 -10.76
C ARG A 95 -28.69 -20.19 -10.30
N LYS A 96 -29.92 -20.59 -9.95
CA LYS A 96 -30.93 -19.68 -9.39
C LYS A 96 -30.47 -19.05 -8.07
N LEU A 97 -29.89 -19.85 -7.16
CA LEU A 97 -29.35 -19.36 -5.89
C LEU A 97 -28.15 -18.41 -6.09
N GLN A 98 -27.24 -18.73 -7.02
CA GLN A 98 -26.12 -17.86 -7.39
C GLN A 98 -26.63 -16.51 -7.88
N HIS A 99 -27.61 -16.51 -8.79
CA HIS A 99 -28.19 -15.27 -9.33
C HIS A 99 -28.86 -14.42 -8.24
N GLN A 100 -29.65 -15.03 -7.34
CA GLN A 100 -30.23 -14.32 -6.20
C GLN A 100 -29.16 -13.69 -5.29
N LYS A 101 -28.10 -14.44 -4.98
CA LYS A 101 -26.96 -13.93 -4.20
C LYS A 101 -26.25 -12.80 -4.94
N GLN A 102 -26.00 -12.93 -6.24
CA GLN A 102 -25.41 -11.89 -7.08
C GLN A 102 -26.21 -10.60 -6.97
N LEU A 103 -27.53 -10.65 -7.19
CA LEU A 103 -28.42 -9.49 -7.09
C LEU A 103 -28.35 -8.83 -5.71
N SER A 104 -28.34 -9.63 -4.63
CA SER A 104 -28.20 -9.08 -3.27
C SER A 104 -26.87 -8.35 -3.04
N PHE A 105 -25.77 -8.88 -3.57
CA PHE A 105 -24.46 -8.26 -3.45
C PHE A 105 -24.31 -7.05 -4.37
N GLU A 106 -24.93 -7.05 -5.55
CA GLU A 106 -24.99 -5.90 -6.43
C GLU A 106 -25.77 -4.74 -5.81
N LYS A 107 -26.93 -5.02 -5.21
CA LYS A 107 -27.69 -4.02 -4.43
C LYS A 107 -26.85 -3.42 -3.31
N LEU A 108 -26.12 -4.26 -2.55
CA LEU A 108 -25.21 -3.80 -1.51
C LEU A 108 -24.07 -2.94 -2.09
N ARG A 109 -23.49 -3.35 -3.22
CA ARG A 109 -22.41 -2.64 -3.91
C ARG A 109 -22.87 -1.25 -4.35
N GLU A 110 -24.00 -1.16 -5.04
CA GLU A 110 -24.53 0.09 -5.57
C GLU A 110 -24.98 1.03 -4.44
N SER A 111 -25.61 0.50 -3.39
CA SER A 111 -25.91 1.29 -2.18
C SER A 111 -24.63 1.88 -1.56
N ALA A 112 -23.58 1.08 -1.42
CA ALA A 112 -22.30 1.56 -0.89
C ALA A 112 -21.62 2.57 -1.82
N LYS A 113 -21.65 2.38 -3.14
CA LYS A 113 -21.12 3.35 -4.11
C LYS A 113 -21.82 4.71 -4.02
N ARG A 114 -23.15 4.73 -3.91
CA ARG A 114 -23.92 5.97 -3.70
C ARG A 114 -23.44 6.69 -2.42
N LYS A 115 -23.19 5.95 -1.35
CA LYS A 115 -22.64 6.51 -0.11
C LYS A 115 -21.21 7.04 -0.29
N VAL A 116 -20.35 6.41 -1.09
CA VAL A 116 -19.02 6.95 -1.43
C VAL A 116 -19.14 8.28 -2.17
N VAL A 117 -19.99 8.34 -3.21
CA VAL A 117 -20.22 9.57 -3.98
C VAL A 117 -20.75 10.69 -3.09
N HIS A 118 -21.71 10.39 -2.23
CA HIS A 118 -22.23 11.35 -1.27
C HIS A 118 -21.14 11.89 -0.31
N GLN A 119 -20.27 11.02 0.24
CA GLN A 119 -19.17 11.47 1.08
C GLN A 119 -18.15 12.33 0.33
N ARG A 120 -17.88 12.04 -0.95
CA ARG A 120 -17.03 12.89 -1.81
C ARG A 120 -17.64 14.28 -2.03
N GLN A 121 -18.94 14.35 -2.29
CA GLN A 121 -19.67 15.61 -2.42
C GLN A 121 -19.62 16.40 -1.11
N LEU A 122 -19.83 15.75 0.04
CA LEU A 122 -19.73 16.38 1.36
C LEU A 122 -18.34 16.95 1.62
N ILE A 123 -17.27 16.19 1.33
CA ILE A 123 -15.90 16.68 1.46
C ILE A 123 -15.70 17.93 0.58
N SER A 124 -16.12 17.88 -0.68
CA SER A 124 -16.00 19.03 -1.58
C SER A 124 -16.77 20.25 -1.07
N GLN A 125 -18.00 20.08 -0.56
CA GLN A 125 -18.79 21.16 0.02
C GLN A 125 -18.13 21.76 1.27
N LEU A 126 -17.61 20.91 2.17
CA LEU A 126 -16.88 21.36 3.35
C LEU A 126 -15.64 22.16 2.96
N THR A 127 -14.87 21.69 1.98
CA THR A 127 -13.67 22.38 1.48
C THR A 127 -14.02 23.73 0.87
N LYS A 128 -15.06 23.80 0.04
CA LYS A 128 -15.55 25.07 -0.53
C LYS A 128 -16.01 26.04 0.56
N LYS A 129 -16.76 25.55 1.55
CA LYS A 129 -17.23 26.37 2.67
C LYS A 129 -16.08 26.91 3.52
N HIS A 130 -15.07 26.10 3.80
CA HIS A 130 -13.89 26.54 4.54
C HIS A 130 -13.04 27.54 3.75
N ALA A 131 -12.87 27.32 2.44
CA ALA A 131 -12.15 28.25 1.57
C ALA A 131 -12.83 29.63 1.45
N ALA A 132 -14.16 29.69 1.65
CA ALA A 132 -14.91 30.96 1.66
C ALA A 132 -14.80 31.75 2.97
N ILE A 133 -14.13 31.22 4.00
CA ILE A 133 -13.92 31.92 5.29
C ILE A 133 -12.59 32.68 5.21
N THR A 134 -12.66 34.02 5.25
CA THR A 134 -11.48 34.88 5.37
C THR A 134 -10.92 34.81 6.80
N ASN A 135 -9.63 34.51 6.95
CA ASN A 135 -8.91 34.39 8.23
C ASN A 135 -9.58 33.42 9.25
N PRO A 136 -9.67 32.11 8.95
CA PRO A 136 -10.27 31.14 9.85
C PRO A 136 -9.49 31.04 11.17
N THR A 137 -10.22 31.00 12.29
CA THR A 137 -9.61 30.77 13.61
C THR A 137 -9.09 29.33 13.72
N LYS A 138 -8.12 29.10 14.61
CA LYS A 138 -7.61 27.73 14.90
C LYS A 138 -8.72 26.74 15.25
N ALA A 139 -9.74 27.20 16.00
CA ALA A 139 -10.90 26.37 16.35
C ALA A 139 -11.75 26.01 15.12
N GLN A 140 -11.96 26.96 14.18
CA GLN A 140 -12.66 26.71 12.92
C GLN A 140 -11.91 25.75 12.01
N THR A 141 -10.59 25.91 11.87
CA THR A 141 -9.73 24.98 11.11
C THR A 141 -9.78 23.57 11.72
N LYS A 142 -9.64 23.45 13.05
CA LYS A 142 -9.72 22.15 13.74
C LYS A 142 -11.10 21.49 13.57
N ALA A 143 -12.17 22.27 13.62
CA ALA A 143 -13.53 21.76 13.40
C ALA A 143 -13.73 21.30 11.95
N PHE A 144 -13.20 22.04 10.98
CA PHE A 144 -13.18 21.64 9.57
C PHE A 144 -12.40 20.33 9.36
N ASP A 145 -11.17 20.25 9.87
CA ASP A 145 -10.32 19.06 9.74
C ASP A 145 -10.98 17.82 10.34
N SER A 146 -11.63 17.97 11.49
CA SER A 146 -12.40 16.89 12.13
C SER A 146 -13.56 16.41 11.25
N LYS A 147 -14.34 17.32 10.66
CA LYS A 147 -15.45 16.99 9.75
C LYS A 147 -14.96 16.30 8.48
N VAL A 148 -13.89 16.83 7.87
CA VAL A 148 -13.28 16.23 6.67
C VAL A 148 -12.70 14.85 6.98
N THR A 149 -12.02 14.69 8.11
CA THR A 149 -11.46 13.40 8.55
C THR A 149 -12.56 12.36 8.76
N THR A 150 -13.67 12.77 9.40
CA THR A 150 -14.82 11.90 9.61
C THR A 150 -15.46 11.48 8.28
N ALA A 151 -15.65 12.42 7.36
CA ALA A 151 -16.19 12.13 6.02
C ALA A 151 -15.27 11.19 5.23
N LYS A 152 -13.94 11.43 5.26
CA LYS A 152 -12.93 10.54 4.64
C LYS A 152 -12.97 9.13 5.24
N LYS A 153 -13.06 9.00 6.56
CA LYS A 153 -13.19 7.70 7.25
C LYS A 153 -14.45 6.95 6.81
N ASN A 154 -15.59 7.65 6.72
CA ASN A 154 -16.84 7.06 6.25
C ASN A 154 -16.76 6.65 4.77
N MET A 155 -16.14 7.49 3.92
CA MET A 155 -15.87 7.17 2.53
C MET A 155 -15.07 5.87 2.40
N LEU A 156 -13.93 5.75 3.09
CA LEU A 156 -13.10 4.55 3.10
C LEU A 156 -13.86 3.31 3.60
N ARG A 157 -14.72 3.47 4.61
CA ARG A 157 -15.59 2.38 5.09
C ARG A 157 -16.55 1.91 4.00
N HIS A 158 -17.15 2.82 3.24
CA HIS A 158 -18.05 2.47 2.15
C HIS A 158 -17.29 1.87 0.95
N GLU A 159 -16.12 2.39 0.59
CA GLU A 159 -15.24 1.80 -0.43
C GLU A 159 -14.86 0.35 -0.06
N LYS A 160 -14.54 0.10 1.22
CA LYS A 160 -14.31 -1.27 1.72
C LYS A 160 -15.53 -2.18 1.53
N THR A 161 -16.74 -1.66 1.73
CA THR A 161 -17.98 -2.40 1.48
C THR A 161 -18.19 -2.69 -0.01
N VAL A 162 -17.95 -1.71 -0.89
CA VAL A 162 -17.99 -1.92 -2.36
C VAL A 162 -17.05 -3.05 -2.76
N MET A 163 -15.79 -3.00 -2.31
CA MET A 163 -14.79 -4.01 -2.62
C MET A 163 -15.12 -5.39 -2.02
N LYS A 164 -15.68 -5.44 -0.81
CA LYS A 164 -16.15 -6.71 -0.21
C LYS A 164 -17.31 -7.30 -1.01
N ALA A 165 -18.29 -6.50 -1.40
CA ALA A 165 -19.43 -6.96 -2.21
C ALA A 165 -18.96 -7.48 -3.57
N GLN A 166 -18.06 -6.76 -4.24
CA GLN A 166 -17.47 -7.19 -5.50
C GLN A 166 -16.71 -8.52 -5.38
N ARG A 167 -15.87 -8.67 -4.35
CA ARG A 167 -15.20 -9.95 -4.07
C ARG A 167 -16.18 -11.09 -3.82
N ARG A 168 -17.28 -10.81 -3.09
CA ARG A 168 -18.33 -11.81 -2.84
C ARG A 168 -19.01 -12.27 -4.13
N ILE A 169 -19.22 -11.39 -5.09
CA ILE A 169 -19.74 -11.75 -6.42
C ILE A 169 -18.76 -12.68 -7.16
N HIS A 170 -17.47 -12.33 -7.19
CA HIS A 170 -16.47 -13.14 -7.90
C HIS A 170 -16.24 -14.54 -7.32
N VAL A 171 -16.56 -14.78 -6.05
CA VAL A 171 -16.43 -16.13 -5.47
C VAL A 171 -17.69 -16.98 -5.66
N LEU A 172 -18.75 -16.45 -6.29
CA LEU A 172 -19.96 -17.24 -6.56
C LEU A 172 -19.79 -18.21 -7.72
N TYR A 173 -18.90 -17.92 -8.68
CA TYR A 173 -18.81 -18.63 -9.96
C TYR A 173 -17.48 -19.34 -10.14
N ALA A 174 -17.49 -20.58 -10.65
CA ALA A 174 -16.26 -21.34 -10.89
C ALA A 174 -15.31 -20.60 -11.85
N HIS A 175 -15.82 -20.06 -12.95
CA HIS A 175 -15.01 -19.31 -13.93
C HIS A 175 -14.29 -18.10 -13.30
N SER A 176 -14.95 -17.39 -12.39
CA SER A 176 -14.33 -16.26 -11.69
C SER A 176 -13.24 -16.73 -10.72
N LEU A 177 -13.44 -17.85 -10.03
CA LEU A 177 -12.42 -18.46 -9.16
C LEU A 177 -11.20 -18.93 -9.95
N GLU A 178 -11.37 -19.47 -11.15
CA GLU A 178 -10.26 -19.79 -12.06
C GLU A 178 -9.48 -18.53 -12.47
N GLY A 179 -10.18 -17.43 -12.74
CA GLY A 179 -9.57 -16.12 -12.97
C GLY A 179 -8.72 -15.65 -11.78
N ILE A 180 -9.27 -15.74 -10.56
CA ILE A 180 -8.55 -15.38 -9.33
C ILE A 180 -7.30 -16.26 -9.14
N LEU A 181 -7.41 -17.57 -9.33
CA LEU A 181 -6.29 -18.50 -9.20
C LEU A 181 -5.18 -18.23 -10.23
N ARG A 182 -5.55 -17.88 -11.47
CA ARG A 182 -4.60 -17.46 -12.51
C ARG A 182 -3.87 -16.17 -12.11
N ASN A 183 -4.59 -15.19 -11.58
CA ASN A 183 -3.99 -13.94 -11.12
C ASN A 183 -3.05 -14.17 -9.92
N LEU A 184 -3.43 -15.00 -8.95
CA LEU A 184 -2.56 -15.37 -7.82
C LEU A 184 -1.28 -16.08 -8.27
N ARG A 185 -1.32 -16.85 -9.37
CA ARG A 185 -0.11 -17.44 -9.97
C ARG A 185 0.79 -16.37 -10.57
N LYS A 186 0.23 -15.39 -11.28
CA LYS A 186 1.00 -14.24 -11.82
C LYS A 186 1.60 -13.42 -10.69
N ASP A 187 0.85 -13.16 -9.62
CA ASP A 187 1.33 -12.43 -8.46
C ASP A 187 2.44 -13.18 -7.72
N GLN A 188 2.33 -14.51 -7.60
CA GLN A 188 3.42 -15.33 -7.06
C GLN A 188 4.69 -15.18 -7.90
N GLN A 189 4.59 -15.22 -9.23
CA GLN A 189 5.74 -15.03 -10.11
C GLN A 189 6.36 -13.64 -9.95
N ARG A 190 5.55 -12.60 -9.82
CA ARG A 190 6.02 -11.22 -9.56
C ARG A 190 6.74 -11.11 -8.23
N VAL A 191 6.18 -11.69 -7.16
CA VAL A 191 6.82 -11.68 -5.83
C VAL A 191 8.14 -12.47 -5.85
N LEU A 192 8.20 -13.59 -6.56
CA LEU A 192 9.43 -14.36 -6.74
C LEU A 192 10.49 -13.60 -7.56
N ALA A 193 10.08 -12.89 -8.60
CA ALA A 193 10.98 -12.03 -9.36
C ALA A 193 11.52 -10.90 -8.49
N PHE A 194 10.66 -10.28 -7.67
CA PHE A 194 11.09 -9.27 -6.70
C PHE A 194 12.06 -9.86 -5.67
N LYS A 195 11.81 -11.07 -5.15
CA LYS A 195 12.74 -11.77 -4.25
C LYS A 195 14.15 -11.87 -4.84
N LYS A 196 14.26 -12.23 -6.12
CA LYS A 196 15.54 -12.35 -6.82
C LYS A 196 16.27 -11.02 -7.00
N ALA A 197 15.52 -9.90 -7.03
CA ALA A 197 16.10 -8.57 -7.18
C ALA A 197 16.63 -7.99 -5.86
N ILE A 198 16.14 -8.44 -4.69
CA ILE A 198 16.50 -7.88 -3.38
C ILE A 198 18.02 -7.85 -3.13
N PRO A 199 18.79 -8.93 -3.38
CA PRO A 199 20.22 -8.93 -3.11
C PRO A 199 21.00 -7.85 -3.87
N ALA A 200 20.52 -7.51 -5.08
CA ALA A 200 21.10 -6.50 -5.96
C ALA A 200 20.69 -5.06 -5.63
N LEU A 201 19.74 -4.86 -4.70
CA LEU A 201 19.35 -3.51 -4.27
C LEU A 201 20.51 -2.85 -3.51
N ARG A 202 20.91 -1.66 -3.95
CA ARG A 202 21.93 -0.83 -3.30
C ARG A 202 21.33 0.52 -2.98
N LEU A 203 21.73 1.10 -1.85
CA LEU A 203 21.49 2.53 -1.62
C LEU A 203 22.47 3.35 -2.44
N LEU A 204 21.96 4.40 -3.10
CA LEU A 204 22.82 5.36 -3.78
C LEU A 204 23.65 6.09 -2.73
N ARG A 205 24.98 5.98 -2.86
CA ARG A 205 25.93 6.65 -1.96
C ARG A 205 25.98 8.15 -2.29
N PRO A 206 26.04 9.04 -1.28
CA PRO A 206 26.12 10.49 -1.46
C PRO A 206 27.44 10.88 -2.13
#